data_AF-A0A1B6EQG7-F1
#
_entry.id   AF-A0A1B6EQG7-F1
#
_cell.length_a   1.000
_cell.length_b   1.000
_cell.length_c   1.000
_cell.angle_alpha   90.00
_cell.angle_beta   90.00
_cell.angle_gamma   90.00
#
_symmetry.space_group_name_H-M   'P 1'
#
loop_
_entity.id
_entity.type
_entity.pdbx_description
1 polymer ?
#
loop_
_entity_poly.entity_id
_entity_poly.type
_entity_poly.pdbx_seq_one_letter_code
_entity_poly.pdbx_strand_id
1 'polypeptide(L)'
;ACVNQKCADPCPGTCGQNTRCEVINHSPICSCNPGFTGDPFTRCFPVPPPPPPPADPIIANPCVPSPCGPNSQCRDIGGTPSCSCLPEYQGTPPNCRPECTIN
;
A
#
# COMPACT_ATOMS: atom_id res chain seq x y z
N ALA A 1 6.25 42.42 16.78
CA ALA A 1 7.63 42.69 17.23
C ALA A 1 7.85 44.19 17.36
N CYS A 2 8.81 44.63 18.18
CA CYS A 2 9.13 46.06 18.29
C CYS A 2 10.24 46.40 17.29
N VAL A 3 9.97 47.28 16.33
CA VAL A 3 10.94 47.77 15.34
C VAL A 3 11.01 49.29 15.49
N ASN A 4 12.18 49.84 15.80
CA ASN A 4 12.37 51.29 15.99
C ASN A 4 11.42 51.93 17.02
N GLN A 5 11.26 51.31 18.19
CA GLN A 5 10.35 51.77 19.25
C GLN A 5 8.87 51.81 18.84
N LYS A 6 8.49 51.18 17.73
CA LYS A 6 7.10 51.02 17.28
C LYS A 6 6.74 49.55 17.15
N CYS A 7 5.52 49.22 17.55
CA CYS A 7 4.94 47.89 17.31
C CYS A 7 4.75 47.70 15.80
N ALA A 8 5.45 46.73 15.24
CA ALA A 8 5.26 46.27 13.88
C ALA A 8 4.75 44.83 13.88
N ASP A 9 3.93 44.50 12.89
CA ASP A 9 3.49 43.13 12.65
C ASP A 9 4.73 42.24 12.37
N PRO A 10 4.98 41.19 13.16
CA PRO A 10 6.12 40.29 12.94
C PRO A 10 5.90 39.28 11.80
N CYS A 11 4.71 39.20 11.20
CA CYS A 11 4.41 38.21 10.16
C CYS A 11 5.09 38.41 8.79
N PRO A 12 5.24 39.63 8.25
CA PRO A 12 5.82 39.83 6.92
C PRO A 12 7.25 39.27 6.82
N GLY A 13 7.44 38.26 5.97
CA GLY A 13 8.75 37.64 5.71
C GLY A 13 9.22 36.60 6.72
N THR A 14 8.42 36.27 7.73
CA THR A 14 8.80 35.28 8.77
C THR A 14 8.35 33.85 8.45
N CYS A 15 7.20 33.70 7.80
CA CYS A 15 6.64 32.40 7.45
C CYS A 15 6.93 32.02 5.99
N GLY A 16 6.90 30.71 5.71
CA GLY A 16 7.11 30.14 4.39
C GLY A 16 5.94 30.35 3.42
N GLN A 17 5.95 29.58 2.33
CA GLN A 17 4.86 29.60 1.34
C GLN A 17 3.69 28.68 1.76
N ASN A 18 2.47 29.06 1.39
CA ASN A 18 1.21 28.33 1.72
C ASN A 18 0.94 28.16 3.22
N THR A 19 1.29 29.17 4.00
CA THR A 19 1.13 29.21 5.45
C THR A 19 0.24 30.37 5.88
N ARG A 20 -0.39 30.23 7.04
CA ARG A 20 -0.98 31.33 7.80
C ARG A 20 -0.03 31.74 8.92
N CYS A 21 0.06 33.04 9.17
CA CYS A 21 0.80 33.61 10.28
C CYS A 21 -0.18 34.17 11.31
N GLU A 22 -0.03 33.76 12.57
CA GLU A 22 -0.81 34.24 13.70
C GLU A 22 0.12 34.86 14.74
N VAL A 23 -0.21 36.04 15.25
CA VAL A 23 0.63 36.72 16.25
C VAL A 23 0.08 36.43 17.64
N ILE A 24 0.85 35.68 18.44
CA ILE A 24 0.49 35.33 19.81
C ILE A 24 1.59 35.88 20.73
N ASN A 25 1.24 36.71 21.72
CA ASN A 25 2.20 37.33 22.65
C ASN A 25 3.37 38.03 21.94
N HIS A 26 3.08 38.84 20.92
CA HIS A 26 4.07 39.52 20.06
C HIS A 26 5.03 38.61 19.26
N SER A 27 4.80 37.29 19.27
CA SER A 27 5.58 36.30 18.54
C SER A 27 4.79 35.79 17.32
N PRO A 28 5.41 35.71 16.12
CA PRO A 28 4.78 35.13 14.94
C PRO A 28 4.76 33.61 15.06
N ILE A 29 3.59 33.01 14.85
CA ILE A 29 3.38 31.57 14.79
C ILE A 29 2.97 31.22 13.37
N CYS A 30 3.80 30.43 12.71
CA CYS A 30 3.56 29.96 11.34
C CYS A 30 2.87 28.59 11.39
N SER A 31 1.79 28.43 10.63
CA SER A 31 1.12 27.14 10.45
C SER A 31 0.71 26.94 8.99
N CYS A 32 0.68 25.71 8.51
CA CYS A 32 0.23 25.43 7.14
C CYS A 32 -1.26 25.79 6.98
N ASN A 33 -1.63 26.24 5.78
CA ASN A 33 -3.04 26.45 5.44
C ASN A 33 -3.84 25.14 5.52
N PRO A 34 -5.17 25.21 5.73
CA PRO A 34 -6.02 24.02 5.69
C PRO A 34 -5.82 23.23 4.40
N GLY A 35 -5.60 21.91 4.51
CA GLY A 35 -5.30 21.05 3.37
C GLY A 35 -3.84 21.09 2.90
N PHE A 36 -2.95 21.76 3.63
CA PHE A 36 -1.51 21.74 3.39
C PHE A 36 -0.74 21.13 4.57
N THR A 37 0.40 20.51 4.29
CA THR A 37 1.32 19.86 5.24
C THR A 37 2.77 20.15 4.88
N GLY A 38 3.70 19.96 5.82
CA GLY A 38 5.12 20.24 5.63
C GLY A 38 5.67 21.18 6.70
N ASP A 39 6.68 21.98 6.33
CA ASP A 39 7.36 22.91 7.22
C ASP A 39 6.81 24.35 7.04
N PRO A 40 6.15 24.93 8.07
CA PRO A 40 5.59 26.28 8.00
C PRO A 40 6.62 27.42 7.87
N PHE A 41 7.90 27.17 8.13
CA PHE A 41 8.94 28.20 7.98
C PHE A 41 9.57 28.19 6.59
N THR A 42 9.52 27.05 5.90
CA THR A 42 10.07 26.90 4.55
C THR A 42 8.97 26.94 3.50
N ARG A 43 8.10 25.92 3.47
CA ARG A 43 6.96 25.81 2.55
C ARG A 43 6.06 24.65 2.96
N CYS A 44 4.76 24.84 2.79
CA CYS A 44 3.77 23.77 2.88
C CYS A 44 3.33 23.30 1.48
N PHE A 45 2.95 22.03 1.41
CA PHE A 45 2.50 21.33 0.21
C PHE A 45 1.06 20.84 0.41
N PRO A 46 0.28 20.66 -0.66
CA PRO A 46 -1.03 20.01 -0.56
C PRO A 46 -0.90 18.65 0.14
N VAL A 47 -1.81 18.36 1.07
CA VAL A 47 -1.89 17.06 1.74
C VAL A 47 -2.12 16.00 0.66
N PRO A 48 -1.32 14.91 0.63
CA PRO A 48 -1.51 13.85 -0.35
C PRO A 48 -2.88 13.21 -0.19
N PRO A 49 -3.47 12.69 -1.29
CA PRO A 49 -4.72 11.96 -1.19
C PRO A 49 -4.54 10.76 -0.24
N PRO A 50 -5.63 10.31 0.41
CA PRO A 50 -5.58 9.10 1.21
C PRO A 50 -5.11 7.92 0.34
N PRO A 51 -4.44 6.92 0.95
CA PRO A 51 -4.07 5.72 0.22
C PRO A 51 -5.31 5.07 -0.39
N PRO A 52 -5.18 4.39 -1.54
CA PRO A 52 -6.28 3.64 -2.10
C PRO A 52 -6.76 2.58 -1.08
N PRO A 53 -8.05 2.21 -1.11
CA PRO A 53 -8.54 1.12 -0.28
C PRO A 53 -7.72 -0.16 -0.55
N PRO A 54 -7.56 -1.04 0.45
CA PRO A 54 -6.96 -2.35 0.23
C PRO A 54 -7.65 -3.04 -0.94
N ALA A 55 -6.87 -3.60 -1.86
CA ALA A 55 -7.44 -4.40 -2.93
C ALA A 55 -8.12 -5.64 -2.34
N ASP A 56 -9.29 -6.00 -2.87
CA ASP A 56 -9.93 -7.26 -2.51
C ASP A 56 -8.98 -8.43 -2.83
N PRO A 57 -8.92 -9.46 -1.98
CA PRO A 57 -8.12 -10.65 -2.28
C PRO A 57 -8.63 -11.25 -3.60
N ILE A 58 -7.74 -11.31 -4.59
CA ILE A 58 -8.01 -12.02 -5.84
C ILE A 58 -8.17 -13.50 -5.47
N ILE A 59 -9.41 -14.01 -5.50
CA ILE A 59 -9.69 -15.44 -5.36
C ILE A 59 -9.24 -16.10 -6.67
N ALA A 60 -7.93 -16.30 -6.80
CA ALA A 60 -7.36 -17.05 -7.89
C ALA A 60 -7.62 -18.54 -7.64
N ASN A 61 -8.12 -19.26 -8.65
CA ASN A 61 -8.26 -20.69 -8.57
C ASN A 61 -6.85 -21.32 -8.47
N PRO A 62 -6.53 -22.03 -7.37
CA PRO A 62 -5.18 -22.56 -7.16
C PRO A 62 -4.82 -23.71 -8.12
N CYS A 63 -5.78 -24.22 -8.88
CA CYS A 63 -5.57 -25.23 -9.91
C CYS A 63 -5.33 -24.67 -11.32
N VAL A 64 -5.27 -23.33 -11.49
CA VAL A 64 -5.06 -22.71 -12.81
C VAL A 64 -3.91 -21.68 -12.76
N PRO A 65 -2.74 -21.96 -13.37
CA PRO A 65 -2.36 -23.23 -14.00
C PRO A 65 -2.15 -24.35 -12.97
N SER A 66 -2.34 -25.60 -13.36
CA SER A 66 -2.32 -26.72 -12.40
C SER A 66 -0.92 -26.96 -11.83
N PRO A 67 -0.75 -26.99 -10.48
CA PRO A 67 0.53 -27.30 -9.85
C PRO A 67 0.81 -28.81 -9.73
N CYS A 68 -0.18 -29.66 -10.03
CA CYS A 68 -0.15 -31.09 -9.70
C CYS A 68 0.69 -31.96 -10.65
N GLY A 69 1.25 -31.39 -11.72
CA GLY A 69 2.03 -32.14 -12.70
C GLY A 69 1.17 -33.03 -13.62
N PRO A 70 1.81 -33.71 -14.58
CA PRO A 70 1.11 -34.55 -15.55
C PRO A 70 0.43 -35.75 -14.89
N ASN A 71 -0.65 -36.23 -15.50
CA ASN A 71 -1.43 -37.39 -15.04
C ASN A 71 -1.97 -37.28 -13.59
N SER A 72 -2.13 -36.06 -13.10
CA SER A 72 -2.64 -35.75 -11.78
C SER A 72 -3.87 -34.84 -11.88
N GLN A 73 -4.89 -35.12 -11.07
CA GLN A 73 -6.07 -34.29 -10.88
C GLN A 73 -5.81 -33.26 -9.78
N CYS A 74 -6.11 -32.00 -10.05
CA CYS A 74 -6.12 -30.93 -9.06
C CYS A 74 -7.55 -30.68 -8.56
N ARG A 75 -7.70 -30.54 -7.24
CA ARG A 75 -8.94 -30.15 -6.57
C ARG A 75 -8.67 -29.00 -5.63
N ASP A 76 -9.44 -27.93 -5.75
CA ASP A 76 -9.39 -26.83 -4.78
C ASP A 76 -10.11 -27.25 -3.49
N ILE A 77 -9.38 -27.23 -2.37
CA ILE A 77 -9.90 -27.50 -1.03
C ILE A 77 -9.62 -26.24 -0.18
N GLY A 78 -10.60 -25.34 -0.13
CA GLY A 78 -10.54 -24.14 0.72
C GLY A 78 -9.47 -23.13 0.31
N GLY A 79 -9.18 -23.00 -1.00
CA GLY A 79 -8.15 -22.10 -1.53
C GLY A 79 -6.75 -22.73 -1.63
N THR A 80 -6.63 -24.03 -1.34
CA THR A 80 -5.37 -24.79 -1.47
C THR A 80 -5.52 -25.87 -2.54
N PRO A 81 -4.55 -26.03 -3.47
CA PRO A 81 -4.60 -27.09 -4.46
C PRO A 81 -4.25 -28.44 -3.82
N SER A 82 -5.17 -29.39 -3.90
CA SER A 82 -4.96 -30.79 -3.53
C SER A 82 -4.77 -31.63 -4.79
N CYS A 83 -3.71 -32.43 -4.81
CA CYS A 83 -3.32 -33.21 -5.98
C CYS A 83 -3.50 -34.71 -5.72
N SER A 84 -4.12 -35.41 -6.66
CA SER A 84 -4.21 -36.89 -6.66
C SER A 84 -3.88 -37.43 -8.04
N CYS A 85 -3.34 -38.65 -8.15
CA CYS A 85 -3.14 -39.28 -9.46
C CYS A 85 -4.49 -39.57 -10.13
N LEU A 86 -4.55 -39.51 -11.46
CA LEU A 86 -5.70 -39.97 -12.22
C LEU A 86 -5.93 -41.48 -12.03
N PRO A 87 -7.15 -41.99 -12.30
CA PRO A 87 -7.39 -43.44 -12.38
C PRO A 87 -6.36 -44.09 -13.31
N GLU A 88 -5.89 -45.29 -12.98
CA GLU A 88 -4.83 -46.03 -13.69
C GLU A 88 -3.38 -45.51 -13.50
N TYR A 89 -3.20 -44.42 -12.75
CA TYR A 89 -1.89 -43.92 -12.33
C TYR A 89 -1.67 -44.10 -10.83
N GLN A 90 -0.50 -44.61 -10.47
CA GLN A 90 -0.08 -44.84 -9.08
C GLN A 90 1.12 -43.97 -8.71
N GLY A 91 1.27 -43.70 -7.40
CA GLY A 91 2.34 -42.90 -6.85
C GLY A 91 1.84 -41.62 -6.18
N THR A 92 2.71 -40.61 -6.12
CA THR A 92 2.41 -39.32 -5.49
C THR A 92 2.64 -38.20 -6.52
N PRO A 93 1.64 -37.33 -6.78
CA PRO A 93 1.82 -36.15 -7.62
C PRO A 93 3.04 -35.33 -7.18
N PRO A 94 3.83 -34.76 -8.11
CA PRO A 94 3.63 -34.73 -9.55
C PRO A 94 4.16 -35.96 -10.32
N ASN A 95 4.67 -36.99 -9.61
CA ASN A 95 5.33 -38.16 -10.19
C ASN A 95 4.39 -39.36 -10.31
N CYS A 96 3.17 -39.15 -10.79
CA CYS A 96 2.23 -40.23 -11.06
C CYS A 96 2.70 -41.07 -12.26
N ARG A 97 2.76 -42.39 -12.10
CA ARG A 97 3.20 -43.34 -13.13
C ARG A 97 2.07 -44.31 -13.50
N PRO A 98 1.96 -44.73 -14.76
CA PRO A 98 0.96 -45.73 -15.14
C PRO A 98 1.21 -47.04 -14.39
N GLU A 99 0.13 -47.72 -13.96
CA GLU A 99 0.19 -49.02 -13.30
C GLU A 99 0.83 -50.10 -14.18
N CYS A 100 0.56 -50.06 -15.49
CA CYS A 100 1.12 -51.01 -16.45
C CYS A 100 2.10 -50.31 -17.40
N THR A 101 3.39 -50.56 -17.24
CA THR A 101 4.37 -50.37 -18.31
C THR A 101 4.48 -51.69 -19.06
N ILE A 102 3.64 -51.86 -20.09
CA ILE A 102 3.67 -53.07 -20.91
C ILE A 102 5.04 -53.13 -21.62
N ASN A 103 5.73 -54.26 -21.46
CA ASN A 103 6.88 -54.69 -22.25
C ASN A 103 6.46 -55.92 -23.06
#